data_AF-A0A1H1JEK1-F1
#
_entry.id   AF-A0A1H1JEK1-F1
#
_cell.length_a   1.000
_cell.length_b   1.000
_cell.length_c   1.000
_cell.angle_alpha   90.00
_cell.angle_beta   90.00
_cell.angle_gamma   90.00
#
_symmetry.space_group_name_H-M   'P 1'
#
loop_
_entity.id
_entity.type
_entity.pdbx_description
1 polymer ?
#
loop_
_entity_poly.entity_id
_entity_poly.type
_entity_poly.pdbx_seq_one_letter_code
_entity_poly.pdbx_strand_id
1 'polypeptide(L)' 'MQLPNVNNFFKDQQSGITYNVCAYRELSWEERMRAVQVFIQQQGCHPTKQKRVVKIFSVMGLSDR' A
#
# COMPACT_ATOMS: atom_id res chain seq x y z
N MET A 1 -5.98 18.89 -4.88
CA MET A 1 -4.95 17.86 -4.70
C MET A 1 -5.05 16.89 -5.86
N GLN A 2 -3.94 16.57 -6.54
CA GLN A 2 -3.93 15.49 -7.54
C GLN A 2 -3.99 14.14 -6.83
N LEU A 3 -4.51 13.09 -7.48
CA LEU A 3 -4.47 11.75 -6.89
C LEU A 3 -3.06 11.16 -7.01
N PRO A 4 -2.61 10.34 -6.04
CA PRO A 4 -1.36 9.61 -6.17
C PRO A 4 -1.41 8.71 -7.40
N ASN A 5 -0.38 8.80 -8.25
CA ASN A 5 -0.32 8.18 -9.57
C ASN A 5 0.82 7.16 -9.72
N VAL A 6 1.73 7.07 -8.74
CA VAL A 6 2.81 6.08 -8.74
C VAL A 6 2.34 4.81 -8.06
N ASN A 7 2.38 3.69 -8.78
CA ASN A 7 1.99 2.39 -8.28
C ASN A 7 3.19 1.65 -7.70
N ASN A 8 3.10 1.24 -6.43
CA ASN A 8 4.14 0.48 -5.76
C ASN A 8 3.63 -0.93 -5.48
N PHE A 9 3.86 -1.83 -6.45
CA PHE A 9 3.44 -3.23 -6.35
C PHE A 9 4.42 -4.07 -5.55
N PHE A 10 3.91 -4.93 -4.67
CA PHE A 10 4.68 -5.99 -4.04
C PHE A 10 3.78 -7.12 -3.59
N LYS A 11 4.37 -8.32 -3.45
CA LYS A 11 3.67 -9.50 -2.95
C LYS A 11 4.16 -9.83 -1.55
N ASP A 12 3.25 -9.94 -0.61
CA ASP A 12 3.53 -10.56 0.67
C ASP A 12 3.56 -12.07 0.49
N GLN A 13 4.73 -12.67 0.65
CA GLN A 13 4.93 -14.11 0.47
C GLN A 13 4.22 -14.94 1.55
N GLN A 14 4.01 -14.40 2.75
CA GLN A 14 3.39 -15.13 3.86
C GLN A 14 1.88 -15.27 3.66
N SER A 15 1.20 -14.18 3.31
CA SER A 15 -0.25 -14.19 3.07
C SER A 15 -0.62 -14.58 1.63
N GLY A 16 0.32 -14.44 0.69
CA GLY A 16 0.09 -14.63 -0.75
C GLY A 16 -0.63 -13.44 -1.42
N ILE A 17 -0.81 -12.33 -0.70
CA ILE A 17 -1.56 -11.15 -1.15
C ILE A 17 -0.63 -10.21 -1.93
N THR A 18 -1.12 -9.67 -3.04
CA THR A 18 -0.44 -8.58 -3.76
C THR A 18 -0.97 -7.24 -3.27
N TYR A 19 -0.10 -6.35 -2.84
CA TYR A 19 -0.44 -4.98 -2.47
C TYR A 19 0.00 -4.03 -3.58
N ASN A 20 -0.86 -3.07 -3.90
CA ASN A 20 -0.52 -1.90 -4.70
C ASN A 20 -0.71 -0.65 -3.84
N VAL A 21 0.40 -0.02 -3.46
CA VAL A 21 0.36 1.27 -2.74
C VAL A 21 0.51 2.39 -3.76
N CYS A 22 -0.58 3.12 -4.01
CA CYS A 22 -0.58 4.31 -4.83
C CYS A 22 -0.07 5.48 -3.99
N ALA A 23 1.05 6.08 -4.40
CA ALA A 23 1.68 7.22 -3.75
C ALA A 23 2.10 8.29 -4.78
N TYR A 24 2.68 9.39 -4.31
CA TYR A 24 3.19 10.46 -5.19
C TYR A 24 4.63 10.22 -5.66
N ARG A 25 5.29 9.18 -5.15
CA ARG A 25 6.61 8.71 -5.58
C ARG A 25 6.77 7.20 -5.39
N GLU A 26 7.92 6.69 -5.84
CA GLU A 26 8.37 5.35 -5.47
C GLU A 26 8.62 5.26 -3.96
N LEU A 27 8.15 4.18 -3.37
CA LEU A 27 8.23 3.93 -1.94
C LEU A 27 9.32 2.91 -1.63
N SER A 28 10.04 3.15 -0.54
CA SER A 28 10.94 2.16 0.02
C SER A 28 10.17 0.90 0.47
N TRP A 29 10.89 -0.17 0.80
CA TRP A 29 10.26 -1.35 1.37
C TRP A 29 9.58 -1.05 2.71
N GLU A 30 10.24 -0.27 3.57
CA GLU A 30 9.75 0.12 4.88
C GLU A 30 8.47 0.96 4.77
N GLU A 31 8.43 1.91 3.84
CA GLU A 31 7.26 2.76 3.60
C GLU A 31 6.07 1.95 3.10
N ARG A 32 6.30 1.00 2.19
CA ARG A 32 5.28 0.05 1.71
C ARG A 32 4.72 -0.79 2.85
N MET A 33 5.59 -1.35 3.69
CA MET A 33 5.18 -2.15 4.85
C MET A 33 4.39 -1.34 5.87
N ARG A 34 4.81 -0.10 6.12
CA ARG A 34 4.08 0.83 7.00
C ARG A 34 2.69 1.15 6.46
N ALA A 35 2.56 1.38 5.14
CA ALA A 35 1.26 1.60 4.52
C ALA A 35 0.31 0.40 4.69
N VAL A 36 0.84 -0.82 4.56
CA VAL A 36 0.07 -2.06 4.81
C VAL A 36 -0.33 -2.21 6.26
N GLN A 37 0.59 -1.96 7.21
CA GLN A 37 0.27 -2.02 8.64
C GLN A 37 -0.86 -1.05 9.01
N VAL A 38 -0.76 0.20 8.56
CA VAL A 38 -1.81 1.21 8.78
C VAL A 38 -3.12 0.78 8.14
N PHE A 39 -3.10 0.25 6.91
CA PHE A 39 -4.30 -0.25 6.25
C PHE A 39 -4.98 -1.38 7.05
N ILE A 40 -4.21 -2.35 7.54
CA ILE A 40 -4.73 -3.46 8.35
C ILE A 40 -5.34 -2.94 9.66
N GLN A 41 -4.65 -2.01 10.33
CA GLN A 41 -5.16 -1.37 11.56
C GLN A 41 -6.47 -0.63 11.31
N GLN A 42 -6.59 0.10 10.19
CA GLN A 42 -7.79 0.87 9.84
C GLN A 42 -8.98 -0.03 9.45
N GLN A 43 -8.73 -1.14 8.75
CA GLN A 43 -9.78 -2.08 8.33
C GLN A 43 -10.24 -3.00 9.48
N GLY A 44 -9.48 -3.08 10.58
CA GLY A 44 -9.74 -3.98 11.69
C GLY A 44 -9.60 -5.48 11.35
N CYS A 45 -9.17 -5.81 10.13
CA CYS A 45 -9.05 -7.17 9.62
C CYS A 45 -7.89 -7.27 8.63
N HIS A 46 -7.16 -8.39 8.65
CA HIS A 46 -6.29 -8.74 7.54
C HIS A 46 -7.14 -9.06 6.30
N PRO A 47 -6.79 -8.53 5.12
CA PRO A 47 -7.48 -8.88 3.89
C PRO A 47 -7.45 -10.40 3.72
N THR A 48 -8.62 -11.00 3.50
CA THR A 48 -8.75 -12.45 3.34
C THR A 48 -8.17 -12.86 1.98
N LYS A 49 -7.62 -14.09 1.91
CA LYS A 49 -6.96 -14.68 0.73
C LYS A 49 -7.78 -14.65 -0.57
N GLN A 50 -9.07 -14.29 -0.51
CA GLN A 50 -9.94 -14.18 -1.68
C GLN A 50 -9.71 -12.90 -2.51
N LYS A 51 -8.96 -11.91 -2.02
CA LYS A 51 -8.58 -10.73 -2.80
C LYS A 51 -7.14 -10.87 -3.32
N ARG A 52 -6.99 -11.18 -4.61
CA ARG A 52 -5.68 -11.35 -5.26
C ARG A 52 -4.84 -10.08 -5.28
N VAL A 53 -5.47 -8.90 -5.21
CA VAL A 53 -4.81 -7.59 -5.16
C VAL A 53 -5.55 -6.65 -4.21
N VAL A 54 -4.81 -6.00 -3.30
CA VAL A 54 -5.28 -4.95 -2.39
C VAL A 54 -4.69 -3.62 -2.83
N LYS A 55 -5.54 -2.62 -3.07
CA LYS A 55 -5.13 -1.27 -3.45
C LYS A 55 -5.22 -0.32 -2.26
N ILE A 56 -4.12 0.35 -1.96
CA ILE A 56 -3.99 1.32 -0.86
C ILE A 56 -3.67 2.68 -1.49
N PHE A 57 -4.44 3.71 -1.14
CA PHE A 57 -4.13 5.09 -1.52
C PHE A 57 -3.41 5.77 -0.36
N SER A 58 -2.20 6.26 -0.61
CA SER A 58 -1.33 6.89 0.38
C SER A 58 -1.04 8.34 0.00
N VAL A 59 -0.89 9.18 1.03
CA VAL A 59 -0.43 10.57 0.88
C VAL A 59 1.10 10.70 0.97
N MET A 60 1.82 9.58 1.05
CA MET A 60 3.29 9.56 1.04
C MET A 60 3.83 10.18 -0.25
N GLY A 61 4.85 11.05 -0.10
CA GLY A 61 5.44 11.81 -1.19
C GLY A 61 4.66 13.06 -1.60
N LEU A 62 3.53 13.40 -0.95
CA LEU A 62 2.74 14.59 -1.29
C LEU A 62 3.51 15.90 -0.99
N SER A 63 4.44 15.87 -0.04
CA SER A 63 5.17 17.05 0.45
C SER A 63 6.69 16.99 0.26
N ASP A 64 7.21 16.03 -0.52
CA ASP A 64 8.66 15.83 -0.73
C ASP A 64 9.23 16.84 -1.75
N ARG A 65 8.84 18.11 -1.60
CA ARG A 65 9.22 19.23 -2.47
C ARG A 65 10.42 19.98 -1.94
#